data_AF-A0A368GIV0-F1
#
_entry.id   AF-A0A368GIV0-F1
#
_cell.length_a   1.000
_cell.length_b   1.000
_cell.length_c   1.000
_cell.angle_alpha   90.00
_cell.angle_beta   90.00
_cell.angle_gamma   90.00
#
_symmetry.space_group_name_H-M   'P 1'
#
loop_
_entity.id
_entity.type
_entity.pdbx_description
1 polymer ?
#
loop_
_entity_poly.entity_id
_entity_poly.type
_entity_poly.pdbx_seq_one_letter_code
_entity_poly.pdbx_strand_id
1 'polypeptide(L)'
;MWYLFAFLACLNIVRANAQCTCPRKAMDVSLVEFVVVVKVTNEEEAEDGLRAYDVTDLEIFKPENHANFGSKVYTNVKGELFTTTLITGRRYILKGVFDNDGNKPFVTSCELLAECN
;
A
#
# COMPACT_ATOMS: atom_id res chain seq x y z
N MET A 1 -38.29 -26.37 -9.04
CA MET A 1 -36.82 -26.41 -8.82
C MET A 1 -36.10 -25.31 -9.63
N TRP A 2 -36.49 -24.02 -9.47
CA TRP A 2 -35.86 -22.91 -10.21
C TRP A 2 -35.23 -21.84 -9.27
N TYR A 3 -35.54 -21.88 -7.97
CA TYR A 3 -35.08 -20.88 -7.00
C TYR A 3 -33.63 -21.06 -6.51
N LEU A 4 -33.04 -22.24 -6.72
CA LEU A 4 -31.67 -22.54 -6.28
C LEU A 4 -30.60 -21.85 -7.13
N PHE A 5 -30.87 -21.60 -8.42
CA PHE A 5 -29.93 -20.90 -9.31
C PHE A 5 -29.85 -19.40 -9.04
N ALA A 6 -30.95 -18.78 -8.59
CA ALA A 6 -30.96 -17.36 -8.24
C ALA A 6 -30.09 -17.05 -7.01
N PHE A 7 -30.10 -17.93 -6.00
CA PHE A 7 -29.27 -17.77 -4.80
C PHE A 7 -27.77 -17.92 -5.08
N LEU A 8 -27.38 -18.80 -6.01
CA LEU A 8 -25.99 -18.99 -6.41
C LEU A 8 -25.42 -17.79 -7.18
N ALA A 9 -26.24 -17.08 -7.96
CA ALA A 9 -25.83 -15.84 -8.62
C ALA A 9 -25.59 -14.69 -7.62
N CYS A 10 -26.41 -14.58 -6.58
CA CYS A 10 -26.22 -13.57 -5.53
C CYS A 10 -24.99 -13.85 -4.64
N LEU A 11 -24.62 -15.12 -4.43
CA LEU A 11 -23.43 -15.48 -3.64
C LEU A 11 -22.10 -15.21 -4.36
N ASN A 12 -22.09 -15.24 -5.70
CA ASN A 12 -20.89 -14.92 -6.48
C ASN A 12 -20.55 -13.43 -6.51
N ILE A 13 -21.49 -12.54 -6.18
CA ILE A 13 -21.24 -11.09 -6.10
C ILE A 13 -20.50 -10.73 -4.80
N VAL A 14 -20.52 -11.60 -3.78
CA VAL A 14 -19.95 -11.32 -2.45
C VAL A 14 -18.47 -11.72 -2.33
N ARG A 15 -17.82 -12.22 -3.40
CA ARG A 15 -16.41 -12.66 -3.35
C ARG A 15 -15.49 -11.97 -4.35
N ALA A 16 -15.60 -10.65 -4.47
CA ALA A 16 -14.51 -9.82 -4.95
C ALA A 16 -13.94 -8.97 -3.80
N ASN A 17 -13.66 -9.60 -2.66
CA ASN A 17 -12.62 -9.07 -1.77
C ASN A 17 -11.31 -9.26 -2.54
N ALA A 18 -10.90 -8.24 -3.31
CA ALA A 18 -9.59 -8.19 -3.91
C ALA A 18 -8.58 -8.47 -2.80
N GLN A 19 -8.02 -9.68 -2.80
CA GLN A 19 -6.99 -10.06 -1.86
C GLN A 19 -5.81 -9.14 -2.12
N CYS A 20 -5.62 -8.14 -1.25
CA CYS A 20 -4.40 -7.36 -1.24
C CYS A 20 -3.25 -8.29 -0.87
N THR A 21 -2.32 -8.50 -1.79
CA THR A 21 -1.06 -9.19 -1.51
C THR A 21 -0.11 -8.21 -0.81
N CYS A 22 -0.44 -7.79 0.41
CA CYS A 22 0.52 -7.12 1.29
C CYS A 22 1.30 -8.23 2.02
N PRO A 23 2.57 -8.50 1.68
CA PRO A 23 3.36 -9.43 2.46
C PRO A 23 3.53 -8.83 3.87
N ARG A 24 2.81 -9.38 4.85
CA ARG A 24 3.02 -9.11 6.27
C ARG A 24 4.30 -9.80 6.74
N LYS A 25 5.43 -9.48 6.10
CA LYS A 25 6.72 -9.91 6.61
C LYS A 25 7.01 -9.03 7.81
N ALA A 26 7.30 -9.65 8.95
CA ALA A 26 7.73 -8.93 10.14
C ALA A 26 9.05 -8.21 9.81
N MET A 27 8.96 -6.92 9.49
CA MET A 27 10.13 -6.07 9.40
C MET A 27 10.61 -5.81 10.82
N ASP A 28 11.92 -5.87 11.03
CA ASP A 28 12.50 -5.42 12.28
C ASP A 28 12.12 -3.95 12.47
N VAL A 29 11.38 -3.65 13.54
CA VAL A 29 10.84 -2.31 13.82
C VAL A 29 11.96 -1.28 13.94
N SER A 30 13.19 -1.72 14.23
CA SER A 30 14.38 -0.87 14.29
C SER A 30 14.83 -0.33 12.92
N LEU A 31 14.38 -0.94 11.81
CA LEU A 31 14.69 -0.49 10.45
C LEU A 31 13.59 0.37 9.83
N VAL A 32 12.51 0.66 10.56
CA VAL A 32 11.39 1.46 10.06
C VAL A 32 11.63 2.93 10.35
N GLU A 33 11.93 3.69 9.30
CA GLU A 33 12.18 5.13 9.37
C GLU A 33 10.89 5.94 9.29
N PHE A 34 9.88 5.43 8.57
CA PHE A 34 8.57 6.07 8.51
C PHE A 34 7.38 5.12 8.72
N VAL A 35 6.35 5.68 9.36
CA VAL A 35 5.00 5.11 9.41
C VAL A 35 4.00 6.21 9.10
N VAL A 36 3.23 6.03 8.02
CA VAL A 36 2.25 7.02 7.56
C VAL A 36 0.93 6.35 7.24
N VAL A 37 -0.17 7.07 7.46
CA VAL A 37 -1.47 6.74 6.85
C VAL A 37 -1.67 7.63 5.65
N VAL A 38 -2.06 7.02 4.53
CA VAL A 38 -2.26 7.73 3.27
C VAL A 38 -3.45 7.18 2.51
N LYS A 39 -4.04 8.03 1.68
CA LYS A 39 -4.92 7.62 0.58
C LYS A 39 -4.16 7.63 -0.72
N VAL A 40 -4.19 6.52 -1.45
CA VAL A 40 -3.57 6.43 -2.78
C VAL A 40 -4.51 7.05 -3.80
N THR A 41 -4.02 7.98 -4.60
CA THR A 41 -4.83 8.69 -5.61
C THR A 41 -4.49 8.26 -7.02
N ASN A 42 -3.22 7.98 -7.31
CA ASN A 42 -2.76 7.62 -8.64
C ASN A 42 -1.61 6.61 -8.57
N GLU A 43 -1.38 5.92 -9.67
CA GLU A 43 -0.28 4.98 -9.89
C GLU A 43 0.44 5.35 -11.19
N GLU A 44 1.76 5.41 -11.13
CA GLU A 44 2.64 5.72 -12.26
C GLU A 44 3.76 4.66 -12.32
N GLU A 45 4.08 4.19 -13.53
CA GLU A 45 5.30 3.43 -13.73
C GLU A 45 6.50 4.37 -13.56
N ALA A 46 7.42 4.00 -12.68
CA ALA A 46 8.67 4.73 -12.48
C ALA A 46 9.83 4.01 -13.19
N GLU A 47 10.93 4.73 -13.39
CA GLU A 47 12.15 4.15 -13.93
C GLU A 47 12.69 3.01 -13.04
N ASP A 48 13.52 2.14 -13.62
CA ASP A 48 14.26 1.08 -12.91
C ASP A 48 13.42 -0.02 -12.24
N GLY A 49 12.21 -0.28 -12.73
CA GLY A 49 11.36 -1.34 -12.18
C GLY A 49 10.79 -0.97 -10.80
N LEU A 50 10.67 0.32 -10.53
CA LEU A 50 9.91 0.89 -9.43
C LEU A 50 8.51 1.28 -9.91
N ARG A 51 7.60 1.40 -8.96
CA ARG A 51 6.26 1.94 -9.18
C ARG A 51 6.04 3.08 -8.21
N ALA A 52 5.63 4.22 -8.75
CA ALA A 52 5.34 5.41 -7.97
C ALA A 52 3.82 5.50 -7.73
N TYR A 53 3.45 5.98 -6.55
CA TYR A 53 2.05 6.22 -6.21
C TYR A 53 1.91 7.62 -5.65
N ASP A 54 0.93 8.35 -6.16
CA ASP A 54 0.53 9.61 -5.56
C ASP A 54 -0.32 9.34 -4.32
N VAL A 55 -0.04 10.10 -3.26
CA VAL A 55 -0.68 9.95 -1.95
C VAL A 55 -1.20 11.28 -1.43
N THR A 56 -2.37 11.23 -0.78
CA THR A 56 -3.02 12.34 -0.08
C THR A 56 -3.45 11.89 1.32
N ASP A 57 -4.08 12.78 2.10
CA ASP A 57 -4.55 12.50 3.47
C ASP A 57 -3.44 11.93 4.36
N LEU A 58 -2.27 12.58 4.34
CA LEU A 58 -1.06 12.15 5.04
C LEU A 58 -1.18 12.38 6.55
N GLU A 59 -1.28 11.30 7.32
CA GLU A 59 -1.08 11.33 8.78
C GLU A 59 0.24 10.62 9.11
N ILE A 60 1.20 11.37 9.66
CA ILE A 60 2.56 10.87 9.93
C ILE A 60 2.65 10.48 11.41
N PHE A 61 2.94 9.20 11.67
CA PHE A 61 3.05 8.66 13.04
C PHE A 61 4.49 8.64 13.55
N LYS A 62 5.48 8.47 12.66
CA LYS A 62 6.90 8.48 13.02
C LYS A 62 7.71 8.98 11.82
N PRO A 63 8.30 10.19 11.86
CA PRO A 63 9.35 10.58 10.95
C PRO A 63 10.68 10.57 11.71
N GLU A 64 11.50 9.54 11.56
CA GLU A 64 12.89 9.66 11.97
C GLU A 64 13.59 10.58 10.97
N ASN A 65 14.13 11.69 11.49
CA ASN A 65 14.95 12.69 10.80
C ASN A 65 14.26 13.52 9.71
N HIS A 66 13.55 14.61 10.07
CA HIS A 66 13.34 15.83 9.27
C HIS A 66 12.99 15.69 7.75
N ALA A 67 12.68 14.49 7.28
CA ALA A 67 12.50 14.18 5.88
C ALA A 67 11.11 14.63 5.52
N ASN A 68 11.04 15.54 4.55
CA ASN A 68 9.78 16.01 4.03
C ASN A 68 9.11 14.85 3.30
N PHE A 69 8.10 14.25 3.93
CA PHE A 69 7.30 13.23 3.30
C PHE A 69 6.47 13.89 2.19
N GLY A 70 6.89 13.67 0.94
CA GLY A 70 6.23 14.22 -0.23
C GLY A 70 4.89 13.55 -0.53
N SER A 71 4.23 13.99 -1.61
CA SER A 71 2.99 13.40 -2.09
C SER A 71 3.19 12.13 -2.93
N LYS A 72 4.39 11.53 -2.91
CA LYS A 72 4.73 10.33 -3.69
C LYS A 72 5.42 9.28 -2.83
N VAL A 73 5.07 8.02 -3.04
CA VAL A 73 5.72 6.84 -2.44
C VAL A 73 6.08 5.82 -3.50
N TYR A 74 7.12 5.03 -3.26
CA TYR A 74 7.66 4.09 -4.23
C TYR A 74 7.58 2.65 -3.72
N THR A 75 7.19 1.72 -4.58
CA THR A 75 7.29 0.27 -4.34
C THR A 75 8.19 -0.38 -5.39
N ASN A 76 8.79 -1.50 -5.04
CA ASN A 76 9.62 -2.27 -5.98
C ASN A 76 8.75 -3.27 -6.76
N VAL A 77 8.90 -3.30 -8.08
CA VAL A 77 8.17 -4.21 -8.99
C VAL A 77 9.00 -5.47 -9.30
N LYS A 78 10.33 -5.41 -9.17
CA LYS A 78 11.26 -6.47 -9.64
C LYS A 78 12.23 -7.02 -8.57
N GLY A 79 11.95 -6.82 -7.28
CA GLY A 79 12.78 -7.32 -6.19
C GLY A 79 12.25 -8.60 -5.52
N GLU A 80 13.15 -9.46 -5.05
CA GLU A 80 12.85 -10.59 -4.13
C GLU A 80 12.35 -10.11 -2.75
N LEU A 81 12.55 -8.82 -2.44
CA LEU A 81 12.18 -8.19 -1.18
C LEU A 81 11.10 -7.13 -1.44
N PHE A 82 9.86 -7.47 -1.07
CA PHE A 82 8.70 -6.57 -0.94
C PHE A 82 8.08 -6.04 -2.23
N THR A 83 7.52 -6.94 -3.04
CA THR A 83 6.56 -6.58 -4.10
C THR A 83 5.21 -6.21 -3.47
N THR A 84 5.02 -4.90 -3.25
CA THR A 84 3.74 -4.35 -2.78
C THR A 84 3.05 -3.63 -3.94
N THR A 85 1.81 -4.01 -4.20
CA THR A 85 0.91 -3.29 -5.11
C THR A 85 -0.16 -2.57 -4.29
N LEU A 86 -0.21 -1.25 -4.39
CA LEU A 86 -1.24 -0.43 -3.75
C LEU A 86 -2.38 -0.19 -4.73
N ILE A 87 -3.61 -0.11 -4.22
CA ILE A 87 -4.80 0.11 -5.05
C ILE A 87 -5.21 1.58 -4.92
N THR A 88 -5.43 2.24 -6.05
CA THR A 88 -5.93 3.62 -6.08
C THR A 88 -7.31 3.75 -5.43
N GLY A 89 -7.55 4.89 -4.79
CA GLY A 89 -8.77 5.18 -4.03
C GLY A 89 -8.82 4.61 -2.61
N ARG A 90 -7.87 3.75 -2.22
CA ARG A 90 -7.85 3.10 -0.91
C ARG A 90 -6.93 3.80 0.10
N ARG A 91 -7.22 3.59 1.39
CA ARG A 91 -6.41 4.08 2.51
C ARG A 91 -5.54 2.97 3.09
N TYR A 92 -4.29 3.30 3.39
CA TYR A 92 -3.32 2.35 3.90
C TYR A 92 -2.53 2.93 5.06
N ILE A 93 -2.10 2.08 5.97
CA ILE A 93 -0.91 2.32 6.80
C ILE A 93 0.28 1.81 6.00
N LEU A 94 1.22 2.69 5.67
CA LEU A 94 2.47 2.36 5.01
C LEU A 94 3.61 2.44 6.01
N LYS A 95 4.52 1.47 5.93
CA LYS A 95 5.77 1.43 6.66
C LYS A 95 6.92 1.28 5.67
N GLY A 96 8.02 1.96 5.94
CA GLY A 96 9.12 1.99 5.01
C GLY A 96 10.35 2.71 5.49
N VAL A 97 11.25 2.90 4.53
CA VAL A 97 12.55 3.56 4.68
C VAL A 97 12.70 4.62 3.60
N PHE A 98 13.49 5.64 3.85
CA PHE A 98 13.94 6.54 2.81
C PHE A 98 15.15 5.95 2.08
N ASP A 99 15.36 6.41 0.85
CA ASP A 99 16.63 6.21 0.16
C ASP A 99 17.80 6.81 0.96
N ASN A 100 19.04 6.47 0.60
CA ASN A 100 20.25 7.01 1.23
C ASN A 100 20.31 8.56 1.23
N ASP A 101 19.65 9.19 0.25
CA ASP A 101 19.54 10.65 0.13
C ASP A 101 18.42 11.26 0.99
N GLY A 102 17.61 10.46 1.69
CA GLY A 102 16.49 10.92 2.52
C GLY A 102 15.28 11.46 1.76
N ASN A 103 15.32 11.45 0.42
CA ASN A 103 14.34 12.16 -0.41
C ASN A 103 13.21 11.29 -0.97
N LYS A 104 13.41 9.97 -1.06
CA LYS A 104 12.44 9.05 -1.70
C LYS A 104 11.96 8.02 -0.68
N PRO A 105 10.68 8.02 -0.30
CA PRO A 105 10.13 7.02 0.61
C PRO A 105 9.81 5.71 -0.13
N PHE A 106 10.47 4.63 0.29
CA PHE A 106 10.25 3.27 -0.19
C PHE A 106 9.38 2.49 0.78
N VAL A 107 8.27 1.96 0.26
CA VAL A 107 7.32 1.15 1.01
C VAL A 107 7.83 -0.28 1.09
N THR A 108 8.02 -0.76 2.31
CA THR A 108 8.41 -2.15 2.59
C THR A 108 7.24 -2.97 3.11
N SER A 109 6.26 -2.33 3.76
CA SER A 109 5.08 -2.99 4.29
C SER A 109 3.84 -2.08 4.18
N CYS A 110 2.69 -2.71 3.92
CA CYS A 110 1.40 -2.06 3.84
C CYS A 110 0.35 -2.81 4.67
N GLU A 111 -0.58 -2.05 5.23
CA GLU A 111 -1.80 -2.56 5.84
C GLU A 111 -2.98 -1.75 5.30
N LEU A 112 -3.92 -2.43 4.64
CA LEU A 112 -5.13 -1.80 4.13
C LEU A 112 -6.01 -1.41 5.31
N LEU A 113 -6.31 -0.12 5.44
CA LEU A 113 -7.36 0.35 6.34
C LEU A 113 -8.69 0.03 5.64
N ALA A 114 -9.35 -1.04 6.08
CA ALA A 114 -10.66 -1.38 5.56
C ALA A 114 -11.60 -0.18 5.72
N GLU A 115 -12.29 0.18 4.63
CA GLU A 115 -13.47 1.03 4.76
C GLU A 115 -14.51 0.18 5.50
N CYS A 116 -14.76 0.53 6.76
CA CYS A 116 -15.92 0.02 7.48
C CYS A 116 -17.15 0.47 6.69
N ASN A 117 -17.75 -0.46 5.94
CA ASN A 117 -19.13 -0.33 5.48
C ASN A 117 -20.08 -0.62 6.62
#